data_AF-A0A4Q3VZA8-F1
#
_entry.id   AF-A0A4Q3VZA8-F1
#
_cell.length_a   1.000
_cell.length_b   1.000
_cell.length_c   1.000
_cell.angle_alpha   90.00
_cell.angle_beta   90.00
_cell.angle_gamma   90.00
#
_symmetry.space_group_name_H-M   'P 1'
#
loop_
_entity.id
_entity.type
_entity.pdbx_description
1 polymer ?
#
loop_
_entity_poly.entity_id
_entity_poly.type
_entity_poly.pdbx_seq_one_letter_code
_entity_poly.pdbx_strand_id
1 'polypeptide(L)'
;FEVPFYYIEYGIAQLGAIGMWKQYRENPKKALEKYCHALSLGGTKTLPELYEAAGLQFDFSPAKIKNLIDFVKAELDAVSE
;
A
#
# COMPACT_ATOMS: atom_id res chain seq x y z
N PHE A 1 -1.20 17.65 18.25
CA PHE A 1 0.17 17.61 17.69
C PHE A 1 1.14 17.14 18.78
N GLU A 2 0.91 15.97 19.36
CA GLU A 2 1.63 15.52 20.56
C GLU A 2 2.80 14.57 20.24
N VAL A 3 2.78 13.95 19.05
CA VAL A 3 3.84 13.05 18.59
C VAL A 3 4.45 13.62 17.31
N PRO A 4 5.67 14.20 17.37
CA PRO A 4 6.34 14.71 16.18
C PRO A 4 6.56 13.58 15.17
N PHE A 5 6.50 13.91 13.89
CA PHE A 5 6.67 12.99 12.75
C PHE A 5 5.61 11.89 12.57
N TYR A 6 4.72 11.61 13.53
CA TYR A 6 3.69 10.56 13.39
C TYR A 6 2.84 10.68 12.10
N TYR A 7 2.57 11.90 11.65
CA TYR A 7 1.75 12.11 10.46
C TYR A 7 2.34 11.50 9.18
N ILE A 8 3.68 11.37 9.08
CA ILE A 8 4.30 10.77 7.90
C ILE A 8 3.90 9.31 7.71
N GLU A 9 3.59 8.62 8.82
CA GLU A 9 3.18 7.22 8.80
C GLU A 9 1.86 7.03 8.05
N TYR A 10 0.94 8.00 8.10
CA TYR A 10 -0.28 7.95 7.28
C TYR A 10 0.03 8.04 5.80
N GLY A 11 0.98 8.88 5.40
CA GLY A 11 1.42 8.98 4.00
C GLY A 11 2.02 7.66 3.51
N ILE A 12 2.90 7.06 4.32
CA ILE A 12 3.51 5.76 4.04
C ILE A 12 2.42 4.67 3.94
N ALA A 13 1.57 4.56 4.95
CA ALA A 13 0.50 3.57 5.02
C ALA A 13 -0.51 3.71 3.87
N GLN A 14 -0.84 4.95 3.46
CA GLN A 14 -1.73 5.19 2.33
C GLN A 14 -1.13 4.70 1.01
N LEU A 15 0.18 4.91 0.77
CA LEU A 15 0.86 4.35 -0.41
C LEU A 15 0.85 2.81 -0.39
N GLY A 16 1.05 2.21 0.80
CA GLY A 16 0.91 0.76 0.97
C GLY A 16 -0.50 0.26 0.65
N ALA A 17 -1.53 0.95 1.17
CA ALA A 17 -2.93 0.62 0.96
C ALA A 17 -3.34 0.74 -0.52
N ILE A 18 -2.90 1.78 -1.23
CA ILE A 18 -3.14 1.93 -2.67
C ILE A 18 -2.46 0.79 -3.44
N GLY A 19 -1.23 0.40 -3.05
CA GLY A 19 -0.56 -0.76 -3.63
C GLY A 19 -1.34 -2.06 -3.42
N MET A 20 -1.90 -2.28 -2.22
CA MET A 20 -2.76 -3.44 -1.95
C MET A 20 -4.05 -3.39 -2.76
N TRP A 21 -4.67 -2.23 -2.89
CA TRP A 21 -5.87 -2.04 -3.71
C TRP A 21 -5.57 -2.36 -5.18
N LYS A 22 -4.46 -1.87 -5.73
CA LYS A 22 -4.01 -2.22 -7.09
C LYS A 22 -3.85 -3.74 -7.26
N GLN A 23 -3.18 -4.41 -6.32
CA GLN A 23 -3.07 -5.88 -6.34
C GLN A 23 -4.43 -6.57 -6.28
N TYR A 24 -5.37 -6.04 -5.48
CA TYR A 24 -6.73 -6.57 -5.37
C TYR A 24 -7.50 -6.46 -6.68
N ARG A 25 -7.34 -5.36 -7.42
CA ARG A 25 -7.94 -5.20 -8.76
C ARG A 25 -7.40 -6.21 -9.78
N GLU A 26 -6.13 -6.60 -9.65
CA GLU A 26 -5.48 -7.59 -10.52
C GLU A 26 -5.84 -9.04 -10.13
N ASN A 27 -5.80 -9.38 -8.84
CA ASN A 27 -6.13 -10.70 -8.31
C ASN A 27 -6.63 -10.62 -6.85
N PRO A 28 -7.96 -10.59 -6.63
CA PRO A 28 -8.55 -10.43 -5.31
C PRO A 28 -8.09 -11.48 -4.30
N LYS A 29 -8.08 -12.76 -4.70
CA LYS A 29 -7.74 -13.88 -3.82
C LYS A 29 -6.29 -13.77 -3.34
N LYS A 30 -5.36 -13.57 -4.27
CA LYS A 30 -3.93 -13.46 -3.94
C LYS A 30 -3.62 -12.21 -3.12
N ALA A 31 -4.31 -11.10 -3.38
CA ALA A 31 -4.15 -9.88 -2.60
C ALA A 31 -4.60 -10.07 -1.13
N LEU A 32 -5.74 -10.73 -0.91
CA LEU A 32 -6.22 -11.05 0.44
C LEU A 32 -5.32 -12.05 1.16
N GLU A 33 -4.79 -13.06 0.46
CA GLU A 33 -3.80 -14.00 1.03
C GLU A 33 -2.54 -13.26 1.53
N LYS A 34 -1.99 -12.36 0.71
CA LYS A 34 -0.84 -11.52 1.09
C LYS A 34 -1.16 -10.59 2.25
N TYR A 35 -2.35 -9.97 2.23
CA TYR A 35 -2.81 -9.10 3.31
C TYR A 35 -2.88 -9.85 4.66
N CYS A 36 -3.56 -11.00 4.69
CA CYS A 36 -3.68 -11.83 5.88
C CYS A 36 -2.31 -12.34 6.35
N HIS A 37 -1.42 -12.71 5.41
CA HIS A 37 -0.06 -13.10 5.74
C HIS A 37 0.70 -11.96 6.43
N ALA A 38 0.72 -10.76 5.86
CA ALA A 38 1.40 -9.60 6.46
C ALA A 38 0.83 -9.27 7.86
N LEU A 39 -0.50 -9.30 8.02
CA LEU A 39 -1.14 -9.09 9.33
C LEU A 39 -0.74 -10.15 10.37
N SER A 40 -0.60 -11.40 9.96
CA SER A 40 -0.23 -12.50 10.88
C SER A 40 1.17 -12.33 11.49
N LEU A 41 2.04 -11.55 10.85
CA LEU A 41 3.39 -11.26 11.35
C LEU A 41 3.39 -10.22 12.48
N GLY A 42 2.34 -9.39 12.59
CA GLY A 42 2.22 -8.36 13.63
C GLY A 42 3.48 -7.48 13.76
N GLY A 43 3.84 -7.14 14.99
CA GLY A 43 5.03 -6.34 15.30
C GLY A 43 6.35 -7.13 15.32
N THR A 44 6.40 -8.36 14.80
CA THR A 44 7.62 -9.19 14.82
C THR A 44 8.58 -8.88 13.68
N LYS A 45 8.18 -8.00 12.75
CA LYS A 45 8.90 -7.66 11.52
C LYS A 45 9.03 -6.16 11.35
N THR A 46 10.08 -5.75 10.65
CA THR A 46 10.27 -4.35 10.27
C THR A 46 9.25 -3.94 9.20
N LEU A 47 9.00 -2.64 9.08
CA LEU A 47 8.03 -2.13 8.10
C LEU A 47 8.36 -2.56 6.64
N PRO A 48 9.62 -2.52 6.16
CA PRO A 48 9.95 -3.02 4.83
C PRO A 48 9.65 -4.51 4.64
N GLU A 49 9.93 -5.35 5.63
CA GLU A 49 9.60 -6.79 5.60
C GLU A 49 8.08 -7.01 5.56
N LEU A 50 7.30 -6.20 6.29
CA LEU A 50 5.83 -6.26 6.23
C LEU A 50 5.30 -5.85 4.85
N TYR A 51 5.91 -4.85 4.20
CA TYR A 51 5.59 -4.49 2.82
C TYR A 51 5.87 -5.65 1.86
N GLU A 52 7.03 -6.28 1.98
CA GLU A 52 7.39 -7.44 1.16
C GLU A 52 6.44 -8.61 1.38
N ALA A 53 6.08 -8.92 2.62
CA ALA A 53 5.10 -9.95 2.97
C ALA A 53 3.71 -9.66 2.38
N ALA A 54 3.33 -8.38 2.29
CA ALA A 54 2.13 -7.92 1.60
C ALA A 54 2.27 -7.90 0.05
N GLY A 55 3.43 -8.33 -0.48
CA GLY A 55 3.76 -8.34 -1.90
C GLY A 55 3.94 -6.95 -2.50
N LEU A 56 4.33 -5.98 -1.68
CA LEU A 56 4.65 -4.61 -2.05
C LEU A 56 6.16 -4.38 -1.99
N GLN A 57 6.59 -3.22 -2.47
CA GLN A 57 7.97 -2.74 -2.31
C GLN A 57 7.94 -1.51 -1.40
N PHE A 58 8.85 -1.47 -0.43
CA PHE A 58 9.07 -0.29 0.41
C PHE A 58 9.91 0.74 -0.37
N ASP A 59 9.30 1.31 -1.41
CA ASP A 59 9.92 2.24 -2.36
C ASP A 59 9.03 3.48 -2.50
N PHE A 60 9.59 4.64 -2.14
CA PHE A 60 8.93 5.95 -2.23
C PHE A 60 9.59 6.85 -3.29
N SER A 61 10.26 6.25 -4.27
CA SER A 61 10.79 6.99 -5.41
C SER A 61 9.66 7.71 -6.16
N PRO A 62 9.94 8.87 -6.78
CA PRO A 62 8.94 9.59 -7.56
C PRO A 62 8.27 8.73 -8.64
N ALA A 63 9.03 7.82 -9.26
CA ALA A 63 8.52 6.89 -10.26
C ALA A 63 7.48 5.91 -9.68
N LYS A 64 7.76 5.33 -8.50
CA LYS A 64 6.85 4.40 -7.83
C LYS A 64 5.56 5.11 -7.39
N ILE A 65 5.70 6.29 -6.78
CA ILE A 65 4.55 7.09 -6.35
C ILE A 65 3.69 7.46 -7.56
N LYS A 66 4.31 7.93 -8.65
CA LYS A 66 3.58 8.26 -9.89
C LYS A 66 2.75 7.08 -10.38
N ASN A 67 3.31 5.87 -10.41
CA ASN A 67 2.57 4.68 -10.85
C ASN A 67 1.32 4.41 -10.00
N LEU A 68 1.41 4.57 -8.68
CA LEU A 68 0.27 4.40 -7.77
C LEU A 68 -0.80 5.48 -8.00
N ILE A 69 -0.39 6.74 -8.16
CA ILE A 69 -1.33 7.84 -8.39
C ILE A 69 -1.97 7.78 -9.78
N ASP A 70 -1.24 7.36 -10.81
CA ASP A 70 -1.81 7.10 -12.14
C ASP A 70 -2.92 6.03 -12.07
N PHE A 71 -2.72 4.97 -11.27
CA PHE A 71 -3.74 3.96 -11.01
C PHE A 71 -4.97 4.54 -10.28
N VAL A 72 -4.77 5.32 -9.21
CA VAL A 72 -5.88 5.97 -8.49
C VAL A 72 -6.68 6.88 -9.43
N LYS A 73 -5.98 7.65 -10.28
CA LYS A 73 -6.62 8.54 -11.25
C LYS A 73 -7.48 7.74 -12.25
N ALA A 74 -6.95 6.65 -12.79
CA ALA A 74 -7.70 5.80 -13.72
C ALA A 74 -8.98 5.22 -13.08
N GLU A 75 -8.92 4.80 -11.82
CA GLU A 75 -10.10 4.29 -11.09
C GLU A 75 -11.10 5.41 -10.76
N LEU A 76 -10.62 6.64 -10.48
CA LEU A 76 -11.49 7.80 -10.28
C LEU A 76 -12.21 8.23 -11.56
N ASP A 77 -11.49 8.27 -12.68
CA ASP A 77 -12.04 8.61 -13.99
C ASP A 77 -13.13 7.60 -14.39
N ALA A 78 -12.95 6.32 -14.06
CA ALA A 78 -13.92 5.25 -14.36
C ALA A 78 -15.25 5.33 -13.57
N VAL A 79 -15.33 6.14 -12.52
CA VAL A 79 -16.55 6.32 -11.69
C VAL A 79 -17.14 7.73 -11.78
N SER A 80 -16.54 8.62 -12.59
CA SER A 80 -16.93 10.03 -12.70
C SER A 80 -17.88 10.29 -13.88
N GLU A 81 -18.57 9.26 -14.38
CA GLU A 81 -19.66 9.32 -15.38
C GLU A 81 -21.03 9.08 -14.72
#